data_AF-A0A0R0E8Y0-F1
#
_entry.id   AF-A0A0R0E8Y0-F1
#
_cell.length_a   1.000
_cell.length_b   1.000
_cell.length_c   1.000
_cell.angle_alpha   90.00
_cell.angle_beta   90.00
_cell.angle_gamma   90.00
#
_symmetry.space_group_name_H-M   'P 1'
#
loop_
_entity.id
_entity.type
_entity.pdbx_description
1 polymer ?
#
loop_
_entity_poly.entity_id
_entity_poly.type
_entity_poly.pdbx_seq_one_letter_code
_entity_poly.pdbx_strand_id
1 'polypeptide(L)'
;MDPIVGDGQARNYFWMRVTKNYNNFLGELHERAMNQLKSRWQKNNMGVQKFKGHYKQAISLKKSGYTDNDVMLHAYAIWKEDEGSNFEFHIWAYSSSSNLETLVEDYEDDTSFPIVHLTGQKTTKRKSKGKGVGTSTNHVDFTGVEEAMRESNVLNASLAILREKELKNEYYEILMKDTSTMFESQLQDHHAFCKIVRRKPSIWY
;
A
#
# COMPACT_ATOMS: atom_id res chain seq x y z
N MET A 1 -11.23 -40.08 -19.08
CA MET A 1 -9.97 -39.33 -19.19
C MET A 1 -10.34 -37.87 -19.09
N ASP A 2 -10.30 -37.31 -17.88
CA ASP A 2 -10.62 -35.90 -17.67
C ASP A 2 -9.35 -35.06 -17.87
N PRO A 3 -9.41 -33.95 -18.62
CA PRO A 3 -8.27 -33.07 -18.79
C PRO A 3 -7.88 -32.48 -17.44
N ILE A 4 -6.59 -32.59 -17.09
CA ILE A 4 -6.01 -31.93 -15.92
C ILE A 4 -6.14 -30.42 -16.18
N VAL A 5 -7.17 -29.81 -15.59
CA VAL A 5 -7.33 -28.36 -15.58
C VAL A 5 -6.18 -27.80 -14.75
N GLY A 6 -5.21 -27.19 -15.43
CA GLY A 6 -4.01 -26.65 -14.80
C GLY A 6 -4.33 -25.41 -13.95
N ASP A 7 -3.68 -25.35 -12.77
CA ASP A 7 -3.63 -24.19 -11.83
C ASP A 7 -3.40 -22.82 -12.53
N GLY A 8 -2.81 -22.84 -13.73
CA GLY A 8 -2.66 -21.65 -14.57
C GLY A 8 -3.97 -20.92 -14.90
N GLN A 9 -5.09 -21.62 -15.06
CA GLN A 9 -6.39 -20.98 -15.34
C GLN A 9 -6.90 -20.20 -14.12
N ALA A 10 -6.89 -20.81 -12.93
CA ALA A 10 -7.30 -20.16 -11.69
C ALA A 10 -6.44 -18.92 -11.39
N ARG A 11 -5.12 -19.06 -11.55
CA ARG A 11 -4.16 -17.95 -11.39
C ARG A 11 -4.40 -16.82 -12.37
N ASN A 12 -4.61 -17.12 -13.65
CA ASN A 12 -4.89 -16.07 -14.64
C ASN A 12 -6.23 -15.37 -14.36
N TYR A 13 -7.26 -16.11 -13.97
CA TYR A 13 -8.55 -15.54 -13.59
C TYR A 13 -8.44 -14.63 -12.35
N PHE A 14 -7.64 -15.01 -11.34
CA PHE A 14 -7.31 -14.15 -10.22
C PHE A 14 -6.72 -12.81 -10.69
N TRP A 15 -5.70 -12.85 -11.55
CA TRP A 15 -5.08 -11.62 -12.05
C TRP A 15 -5.98 -10.81 -12.98
N MET A 16 -6.89 -11.44 -13.72
CA MET A 16 -7.94 -10.74 -14.46
C MET A 16 -8.85 -9.96 -13.52
N ARG A 17 -9.29 -10.56 -12.41
CA ARG A 17 -10.10 -9.87 -11.39
C ARG A 17 -9.33 -8.72 -10.75
N VAL A 18 -8.07 -8.93 -10.36
CA VAL A 18 -7.19 -7.87 -9.82
C VAL A 18 -7.01 -6.74 -10.83
N THR A 19 -6.81 -7.06 -12.11
CA THR A 19 -6.61 -6.05 -13.17
C THR A 19 -7.88 -5.24 -13.40
N LYS A 20 -9.03 -5.91 -13.52
CA LYS A 20 -10.33 -5.24 -13.63
C LYS A 20 -10.59 -4.33 -12.44
N ASN A 21 -10.33 -4.84 -11.23
CA ASN A 21 -10.53 -4.09 -10.01
C ASN A 21 -9.62 -2.85 -9.94
N TYR A 22 -8.33 -3.03 -10.19
CA TYR A 22 -7.36 -1.94 -10.22
C TYR A 22 -7.76 -0.88 -11.23
N ASN A 23 -8.16 -1.29 -12.44
CA ASN A 23 -8.54 -0.37 -13.51
C ASN A 23 -9.86 0.39 -13.21
N ASN A 24 -10.79 -0.20 -12.46
CA ASN A 24 -12.02 0.47 -12.03
C ASN A 24 -11.78 1.65 -11.07
N PHE A 25 -10.64 1.68 -10.36
CA PHE A 25 -10.31 2.71 -9.36
C PHE A 25 -9.16 3.63 -9.78
N LEU A 26 -8.87 3.74 -11.08
CA LEU A 26 -7.73 4.51 -11.57
C LEU A 26 -7.89 6.03 -11.52
N GLY A 27 -9.12 6.54 -11.44
CA GLY A 27 -9.40 7.96 -11.63
C GLY A 27 -8.93 8.41 -13.02
N GLU A 28 -7.99 9.36 -13.06
CA GLU A 28 -7.41 9.92 -14.30
C GLU A 28 -6.20 9.13 -14.84
N LEU A 29 -5.76 8.08 -14.15
CA LEU A 29 -4.61 7.28 -14.57
C LEU A 29 -4.96 6.35 -15.74
N HIS A 30 -3.96 6.07 -16.59
CA HIS A 30 -4.11 5.11 -17.69
C HIS A 30 -4.27 3.67 -17.18
N GLU A 31 -5.10 2.91 -17.91
CA GLU A 31 -5.29 1.48 -17.69
C GLU A 31 -3.97 0.71 -17.70
N ARG A 32 -3.83 -0.23 -16.76
CA ARG A 32 -2.66 -1.10 -16.69
C ARG A 32 -2.98 -2.49 -17.21
N ALA A 33 -2.06 -3.05 -17.97
CA ALA A 33 -2.14 -4.43 -18.41
C ALA A 33 -1.86 -5.40 -17.26
N MET A 34 -2.49 -6.58 -17.29
CA MET A 34 -2.31 -7.62 -16.27
C MET A 34 -0.83 -7.95 -16.00
N ASN A 35 0.01 -8.00 -17.05
CA ASN A 35 1.44 -8.29 -16.91
C ASN A 35 2.20 -7.17 -16.16
N GLN A 36 1.79 -5.91 -16.33
CA GLN A 36 2.39 -4.79 -15.60
C GLN A 36 2.04 -4.86 -14.11
N LEU A 37 0.79 -5.16 -13.78
CA LEU A 37 0.35 -5.34 -12.39
C LEU A 37 1.03 -6.52 -11.73
N LYS A 38 1.12 -7.66 -12.43
CA LYS A 38 1.87 -8.85 -12.00
C LYS A 38 3.32 -8.50 -11.67
N SER A 39 4.03 -7.87 -12.61
CA SER A 39 5.45 -7.52 -12.44
C SER A 39 5.66 -6.56 -11.28
N ARG A 40 4.81 -5.52 -11.16
CA ARG A 40 4.88 -4.57 -10.04
C ARG A 40 4.62 -5.24 -8.69
N TRP A 41 3.60 -6.10 -8.60
CA TRP A 41 3.32 -6.87 -7.40
C TRP A 41 4.49 -7.80 -7.04
N GLN A 42 5.09 -8.49 -8.01
CA GLN A 42 6.26 -9.35 -7.78
C GLN A 42 7.42 -8.55 -7.19
N LYS A 43 7.75 -7.39 -7.76
CA LYS A 43 8.82 -6.51 -7.25
C LYS A 43 8.55 -6.09 -5.80
N ASN A 44 7.34 -5.65 -5.52
CA ASN A 44 6.91 -5.24 -4.19
C ASN A 44 6.97 -6.40 -3.19
N ASN A 45 6.45 -7.56 -3.57
CA ASN A 45 6.45 -8.75 -2.72
C ASN A 45 7.88 -9.21 -2.42
N MET A 46 8.82 -9.14 -3.38
CA MET A 46 10.23 -9.45 -3.10
C MET A 46 10.81 -8.53 -2.02
N GLY A 47 10.54 -7.23 -2.08
CA GLY A 47 10.96 -6.28 -1.04
C GLY A 47 10.37 -6.65 0.33
N VAL A 48 9.07 -6.94 0.39
CA VAL A 48 8.41 -7.36 1.64
C VAL A 48 8.98 -8.68 2.19
N GLN A 49 9.25 -9.67 1.34
CA GLN A 49 9.85 -10.94 1.79
C GLN A 49 11.27 -10.76 2.33
N LYS A 50 12.08 -9.90 1.70
CA LYS A 50 13.40 -9.53 2.21
C LYS A 50 13.28 -8.83 3.57
N PHE A 51 12.43 -7.81 3.68
CA PHE A 51 12.20 -7.10 4.93
C PHE A 51 11.72 -8.02 6.05
N LYS A 52 10.84 -8.98 5.75
CA LYS A 52 10.42 -10.03 6.69
C LYS A 52 11.62 -10.86 7.19
N GLY A 53 12.62 -11.10 6.34
CA GLY A 53 13.89 -11.72 6.72
C GLY A 53 14.64 -10.89 7.77
N HIS A 54 14.85 -9.59 7.50
CA HIS A 54 15.51 -8.67 8.43
C HIS A 54 14.70 -8.47 9.73
N TYR A 55 13.37 -8.45 9.66
CA TYR A 55 12.50 -8.41 10.84
C TYR A 55 12.67 -9.65 11.72
N LYS A 56 12.76 -10.86 11.13
CA LYS A 56 13.09 -12.08 11.88
C LYS A 56 14.50 -12.03 12.49
N GLN A 57 15.46 -11.46 11.78
CA GLN A 57 16.81 -11.24 12.30
C GLN A 57 16.79 -10.27 13.50
N ALA A 58 16.06 -9.15 13.40
CA ALA A 58 15.87 -8.21 14.49
C ALA A 58 15.22 -8.86 15.72
N ILE A 59 14.21 -9.73 15.52
CA ILE A 59 13.62 -10.54 16.60
C ILE A 59 14.67 -11.46 17.24
N SER A 60 15.50 -12.12 16.44
CA SER A 60 16.51 -13.05 16.98
C SER A 60 17.60 -12.35 17.80
N LEU A 61 17.84 -11.06 17.53
CA LEU A 61 18.81 -10.21 18.22
C LEU A 61 18.18 -9.39 19.37
N LYS A 62 16.86 -9.53 19.56
CA LYS A 62 16.09 -8.80 20.57
C LYS A 62 16.65 -9.05 21.97
N LYS A 63 16.93 -7.97 22.72
CA LYS A 63 17.29 -8.04 24.13
C LYS A 63 16.05 -7.94 25.01
N SER A 64 16.16 -8.36 26.28
CA SER A 64 15.10 -8.12 27.27
C SER A 64 14.75 -6.63 27.30
N GLY A 65 13.45 -6.29 27.30
CA GLY A 65 12.95 -4.92 27.33
C GLY A 65 12.64 -4.28 25.97
N TYR A 66 12.97 -4.91 24.85
CA TYR A 66 12.63 -4.37 23.52
C TYR A 66 11.12 -4.43 23.26
N THR A 67 10.56 -3.30 22.85
CA THR A 67 9.20 -3.15 22.34
C THR A 67 9.11 -3.61 20.88
N ASP A 68 7.89 -3.77 20.36
CA ASP A 68 7.70 -4.09 18.93
C ASP A 68 8.18 -2.96 18.01
N ASN A 69 8.11 -1.70 18.49
CA ASN A 69 8.69 -0.55 17.81
C ASN A 69 10.23 -0.67 17.74
N ASP A 70 10.89 -1.05 18.83
CA ASP A 70 12.35 -1.23 18.83
C ASP A 70 12.80 -2.33 17.85
N VAL A 71 12.06 -3.44 17.81
CA VAL A 71 12.30 -4.51 16.83
C VAL A 71 12.13 -4.00 15.40
N MET A 72 11.12 -3.16 15.16
CA MET A 72 10.86 -2.58 13.84
C MET A 72 11.98 -1.61 13.43
N LEU A 73 12.39 -0.68 14.31
CA LEU A 73 13.53 0.22 14.06
C LEU A 73 14.81 -0.57 13.78
N HIS A 74 15.07 -1.64 14.54
CA HIS A 74 16.22 -2.49 14.31
C HIS A 74 16.15 -3.21 12.95
N ALA A 75 14.97 -3.68 12.54
CA ALA A 75 14.77 -4.27 11.22
C ALA A 75 15.03 -3.27 10.08
N TYR A 76 14.62 -2.00 10.25
CA TYR A 76 14.94 -0.93 9.31
C TYR A 76 16.44 -0.62 9.26
N ALA A 77 17.14 -0.65 10.40
CA ALA A 77 18.58 -0.45 10.47
C ALA A 77 19.34 -1.56 9.71
N ILE A 78 18.98 -2.83 9.96
CA ILE A 78 19.55 -3.99 9.25
C ILE A 78 19.27 -3.88 7.74
N TRP A 79 18.03 -3.54 7.34
CA TRP A 79 17.70 -3.34 5.94
C TRP A 79 18.58 -2.28 5.30
N LYS A 80 18.76 -1.12 5.96
CA LYS A 80 19.55 0.00 5.42
C LYS A 80 21.02 -0.38 5.26
N GLU A 81 21.56 -1.17 6.19
CA GLU A 81 22.91 -1.72 6.11
C GLU A 81 23.06 -2.71 4.93
N ASP A 82 22.11 -3.65 4.76
CA ASP A 82 22.19 -4.71 3.77
C ASP A 82 21.84 -4.26 2.33
N GLU A 83 20.84 -3.41 2.17
CA GLU A 83 20.31 -2.98 0.86
C GLU A 83 20.79 -1.58 0.44
N GLY A 84 21.41 -0.82 1.35
CA GLY A 84 21.97 0.52 1.08
C GLY A 84 20.94 1.63 0.82
N SER A 85 19.64 1.34 0.99
CA SER A 85 18.55 2.29 0.85
C SER A 85 17.53 2.13 1.96
N ASN A 86 16.69 3.14 2.19
CA ASN A 86 15.55 2.98 3.10
C ASN A 86 14.55 1.96 2.52
N PHE A 87 13.86 1.22 3.38
CA PHE A 87 12.77 0.36 2.95
C PHE A 87 11.54 1.21 2.65
N GLU A 88 11.27 1.42 1.37
CA GLU A 88 10.13 2.20 0.90
C GLU A 88 8.96 1.26 0.56
N PHE A 89 8.06 1.04 1.52
CA PHE A 89 6.82 0.32 1.28
C PHE A 89 5.61 1.14 1.71
N HIS A 90 5.13 1.96 0.77
CA HIS A 90 4.03 2.92 0.92
C HIS A 90 2.69 2.34 1.42
N ILE A 91 2.53 1.02 1.48
CA ILE A 91 1.26 0.40 1.90
C ILE A 91 1.19 0.22 3.43
N TRP A 92 2.32 0.07 4.13
CA TRP A 92 2.29 -0.09 5.60
C TRP A 92 1.83 1.20 6.30
N ALA A 93 2.13 2.37 5.73
CA ALA A 93 1.75 3.66 6.28
C ALA A 93 0.22 3.82 6.42
N TYR A 94 -0.59 3.20 5.56
CA TYR A 94 -2.05 3.29 5.63
C TYR A 94 -2.69 2.49 6.78
N SER A 95 -1.97 1.56 7.41
CA SER A 95 -2.46 0.84 8.59
C SER A 95 -1.83 1.31 9.91
N SER A 96 -0.78 2.13 9.86
CA SER A 96 -0.09 2.68 11.05
C SER A 96 -0.24 4.20 11.22
N SER A 97 -0.95 4.90 10.33
CA SER A 97 -1.08 6.37 10.38
C SER A 97 -1.97 6.92 11.49
N SER A 98 -2.39 6.12 12.47
CA SER A 98 -2.97 6.65 13.72
C SER A 98 -1.93 7.03 14.77
N ASN A 99 -0.61 6.87 14.52
CA ASN A 99 0.44 7.19 15.51
C ASN A 99 1.78 7.74 14.92
N LEU A 100 1.82 8.30 13.71
CA LEU A 100 3.07 8.85 13.13
C LEU A 100 2.99 10.36 12.85
N GLU A 101 2.33 11.12 13.72
CA GLU A 101 2.51 12.56 13.81
C GLU A 101 3.56 12.84 14.89
N THR A 102 4.85 12.74 14.56
CA THR A 102 6.02 13.33 15.27
C THR A 102 7.31 12.53 15.02
N LEU A 103 7.90 12.64 13.82
CA LEU A 103 9.37 12.74 13.71
C LEU A 103 9.78 13.24 12.31
N VAL A 104 9.40 14.48 12.02
CA VAL A 104 10.12 15.33 11.08
C VAL A 104 10.71 16.41 11.95
N GLU A 105 11.94 16.22 12.40
CA GLU A 105 12.75 17.31 12.95
C GLU A 105 14.23 16.93 12.88
N ASP A 106 14.99 17.89 12.35
CA ASP A 106 16.40 17.84 12.02
C ASP A 106 17.25 17.65 13.28
N TYR A 107 18.09 16.61 13.33
CA TYR A 107 19.21 16.55 14.27
C TYR A 107 20.43 15.92 13.60
N GLU A 108 21.28 16.82 13.06
CA GLU A 108 22.72 16.65 12.97
C GLU A 108 23.27 16.75 14.41
N ASP A 109 23.69 15.65 15.03
CA ASP A 109 24.77 15.68 16.02
C ASP A 109 25.35 14.28 16.28
N ASP A 110 26.67 14.26 16.41
CA ASP A 110 27.53 13.11 16.60
C ASP A 110 27.17 12.32 17.86
N THR A 111 26.56 11.15 17.71
CA THR A 111 26.62 10.12 18.76
C THR A 111 27.06 8.80 18.14
N SER A 112 28.39 8.63 18.16
CA SER A 112 29.08 7.37 17.98
C SER A 112 28.54 6.33 18.97
N PHE A 113 27.77 5.36 18.47
CA PHE A 113 27.52 4.12 19.20
C PHE A 113 28.55 3.08 18.73
N PRO A 114 29.21 2.37 19.67
CA PRO A 114 30.32 1.49 19.33
C PRO A 114 29.83 0.30 18.49
N ILE A 115 30.34 0.23 17.26
CA ILE A 115 30.23 -0.91 16.35
C ILE A 115 30.91 -2.10 17.04
N VAL A 116 30.12 -3.00 17.63
CA VAL A 116 30.60 -4.31 18.04
C VAL A 116 30.65 -5.19 16.80
N HIS A 117 31.84 -5.32 16.22
CA HIS A 117 32.12 -6.26 15.14
C HIS A 117 31.87 -7.70 15.59
N LEU A 118 30.75 -8.30 15.16
CA LEU A 118 30.53 -9.74 15.27
C LEU A 118 31.38 -10.46 14.21
N THR A 119 32.57 -10.82 14.66
CA THR A 119 33.59 -11.53 13.90
C THR A 119 33.16 -12.98 13.67
N GLY A 120 32.87 -13.31 12.41
CA GLY A 120 33.14 -14.59 11.75
C GLY A 120 32.59 -15.88 12.37
N GLN A 121 31.33 -16.23 12.10
CA GLN A 121 30.91 -17.63 12.10
C GLN A 121 31.08 -18.26 10.71
N LYS A 122 32.16 -19.03 10.56
CA LYS A 122 32.39 -19.97 9.44
C LYS A 122 31.31 -21.05 9.48
N THR A 123 30.50 -21.14 8.42
CA THR A 123 29.67 -22.32 8.15
C THR A 123 30.45 -23.34 7.32
N THR A 124 30.49 -24.58 7.80
CA THR A 124 31.13 -25.71 7.12
C THR A 124 30.26 -26.16 5.94
N LYS A 125 30.81 -26.17 4.72
CA LYS A 125 30.16 -26.70 3.52
C LYS A 125 29.84 -28.18 3.69
N ARG A 126 28.57 -28.55 3.74
CA ARG A 126 28.12 -29.93 3.44
C ARG A 126 27.78 -30.05 1.96
N LYS A 127 28.43 -31.00 1.27
CA LYS A 127 28.11 -31.46 -0.09
C LYS A 127 26.68 -32.00 -0.12
N SER A 128 25.85 -31.51 -1.04
CA SER A 128 24.59 -32.18 -1.39
C SER A 128 24.88 -33.39 -2.28
N LYS A 129 24.23 -34.51 -2.01
CA LYS A 129 24.16 -35.65 -2.91
C LYS A 129 22.77 -36.26 -2.86
N GLY A 130 22.03 -36.02 -3.94
CA GLY A 130 21.08 -36.97 -4.50
C GLY A 130 19.63 -36.89 -4.02
N LYS A 131 18.77 -36.66 -5.03
CA LYS A 131 17.56 -37.44 -5.34
C LYS A 131 16.23 -36.84 -4.89
N GLY A 132 15.42 -36.47 -5.87
CA GLY A 132 14.00 -36.18 -5.74
C GLY A 132 13.59 -34.89 -6.44
N VAL A 133 13.27 -34.97 -7.74
CA VAL A 133 12.47 -33.95 -8.43
C VAL A 133 11.11 -33.93 -7.76
N GLY A 134 10.92 -32.99 -6.84
CA GLY A 134 9.63 -32.68 -6.23
C GLY A 134 9.29 -31.25 -6.61
N THR A 135 8.46 -31.07 -7.64
CA THR A 135 7.80 -29.79 -7.91
C THR A 135 6.82 -29.55 -6.76
N SER A 136 7.33 -29.05 -5.63
CA SER A 136 6.51 -28.59 -4.51
C SER A 136 5.80 -27.32 -4.96
N THR A 137 4.67 -27.51 -5.64
CA THR A 137 3.73 -26.45 -5.96
C THR A 137 3.14 -26.01 -4.62
N ASN A 138 3.65 -24.90 -4.09
CA ASN A 138 3.03 -24.23 -2.96
C ASN A 138 1.62 -23.83 -3.41
N HIS A 139 0.61 -24.55 -2.95
CA HIS A 139 -0.78 -24.11 -3.06
C HIS A 139 -0.91 -22.85 -2.20
N VAL A 140 -0.77 -21.68 -2.83
CA VAL A 140 -1.06 -20.41 -2.17
C VAL A 140 -2.57 -20.29 -2.16
N ASP A 141 -3.16 -20.44 -0.99
CA ASP A 141 -4.58 -20.16 -0.79
C ASP A 141 -4.83 -18.66 -0.99
N PHE A 142 -5.56 -18.32 -2.05
CA PHE A 142 -5.91 -16.94 -2.37
C PHE A 142 -7.16 -16.46 -1.63
N THR A 143 -7.86 -17.31 -0.86
CA THR A 143 -9.15 -16.97 -0.23
C THR A 143 -9.07 -15.72 0.63
N GLY A 144 -8.05 -15.60 1.50
CA GLY A 144 -7.86 -14.42 2.34
C GLY A 144 -7.51 -13.15 1.53
N VAL A 145 -6.82 -13.30 0.39
CA VAL A 145 -6.52 -12.17 -0.51
C VAL A 145 -7.78 -11.68 -1.22
N GLU A 146 -8.66 -12.62 -1.61
CA GLU A 146 -9.93 -12.29 -2.24
C GLU A 146 -10.89 -11.60 -1.28
N GLU A 147 -10.92 -12.03 -0.02
CA GLU A 147 -11.71 -11.41 1.03
C GLU A 147 -11.25 -9.97 1.32
N ALA A 148 -9.95 -9.77 1.53
CA ALA A 148 -9.38 -8.43 1.71
C ALA A 148 -9.64 -7.51 0.50
N MET A 149 -9.65 -8.05 -0.73
CA MET A 149 -10.00 -7.27 -1.92
C MET A 149 -11.48 -6.88 -1.93
N ARG A 150 -12.39 -7.78 -1.51
CA ARG A 150 -13.82 -7.44 -1.38
C ARG A 150 -14.03 -6.34 -0.35
N GLU A 151 -13.42 -6.46 0.83
CA GLU A 151 -13.48 -5.43 1.87
C GLU A 151 -12.92 -4.10 1.38
N SER A 152 -11.74 -4.10 0.75
CA SER A 152 -11.13 -2.90 0.17
C SER A 152 -12.04 -2.25 -0.87
N ASN A 153 -12.72 -3.04 -1.71
CA ASN A 153 -13.67 -2.53 -2.69
C ASN A 153 -14.90 -1.89 -2.05
N VAL A 154 -15.43 -2.51 -0.99
CA VAL A 154 -16.58 -1.97 -0.22
C VAL A 154 -16.19 -0.65 0.45
N LEU A 155 -15.00 -0.57 1.04
CA LEU A 155 -14.49 0.66 1.66
C LEU A 155 -14.27 1.76 0.61
N ASN A 156 -13.67 1.44 -0.54
CA ASN A 156 -13.48 2.41 -1.62
C ASN A 156 -14.81 2.90 -2.19
N ALA A 157 -15.79 2.02 -2.38
CA ALA A 157 -17.14 2.41 -2.82
C ALA A 157 -17.83 3.31 -1.79
N SER A 158 -17.75 2.96 -0.51
CA SER A 158 -18.28 3.78 0.60
C SER A 158 -17.61 5.15 0.64
N LEU A 159 -16.29 5.21 0.47
CA LEU A 159 -15.52 6.45 0.45
C LEU A 159 -15.86 7.32 -0.77
N ALA A 160 -16.10 6.71 -1.94
CA ALA A 160 -16.57 7.43 -3.12
C ALA A 160 -17.96 8.06 -2.91
N ILE A 161 -18.89 7.32 -2.29
CA ILE A 161 -20.23 7.83 -1.94
C ILE A 161 -20.13 8.97 -0.91
N LEU A 162 -19.28 8.84 0.11
CA LEU A 162 -19.06 9.89 1.10
C LEU A 162 -18.51 11.17 0.46
N ARG A 163 -17.52 11.04 -0.44
CA ARG A 163 -16.97 12.17 -1.20
C ARG A 163 -18.02 12.84 -2.09
N GLU A 164 -18.88 12.06 -2.74
CA GLU A 164 -19.97 12.61 -3.55
C GLU A 164 -21.00 13.37 -2.70
N LYS A 165 -21.34 12.84 -1.52
CA LYS A 165 -22.22 13.50 -0.56
C LYS A 165 -21.60 14.80 -0.03
N GLU A 166 -20.30 14.78 0.28
CA GLU A 166 -19.55 15.95 0.73
C GLU A 166 -19.51 17.03 -0.36
N LEU A 167 -19.21 16.66 -1.60
CA LEU A 167 -19.24 17.56 -2.75
C LEU A 167 -20.64 18.16 -3.00
N LYS A 168 -21.69 17.35 -2.84
CA LYS A 168 -23.08 17.82 -2.96
C LYS A 168 -23.43 18.83 -1.86
N ASN A 169 -22.96 18.61 -0.64
CA ASN A 169 -23.11 19.57 0.45
C ASN A 169 -22.37 20.87 0.14
N GLU A 170 -21.11 20.81 -0.30
CA GLU A 170 -20.34 22.01 -0.69
C GLU A 170 -21.05 22.82 -1.78
N TYR A 171 -21.59 22.17 -2.80
CA TYR A 171 -22.36 22.84 -3.84
C TYR A 171 -23.65 23.47 -3.33
N TYR A 172 -24.34 22.83 -2.39
CA TYR A 172 -25.52 23.40 -1.75
C TYR A 172 -25.17 24.66 -0.95
N GLU A 173 -24.09 24.62 -0.16
CA GLU A 173 -23.59 25.80 0.57
C GLU A 173 -23.25 26.95 -0.39
N ILE A 174 -22.62 26.65 -1.54
CA ILE A 174 -22.34 27.67 -2.56
C ILE A 174 -23.63 28.26 -3.12
N LEU A 175 -24.63 27.44 -3.45
CA LEU A 175 -25.90 27.91 -4.05
C LEU A 175 -26.77 28.71 -3.07
N MET A 176 -26.69 28.39 -1.77
CA MET A 176 -27.53 28.96 -0.72
C MET A 176 -26.82 30.05 0.10
N LYS A 177 -25.58 30.38 -0.24
CA LYS A 177 -24.80 31.42 0.45
C LYS A 177 -25.52 32.76 0.42
N ASP A 178 -25.61 33.41 1.57
CA ASP A 178 -26.15 34.77 1.65
C ASP A 178 -25.26 35.75 0.87
N THR A 179 -25.86 36.44 -0.09
CA THR A 179 -25.19 37.41 -0.96
C THR A 179 -25.36 38.86 -0.50
N SER A 180 -26.10 39.10 0.59
CA SER A 180 -26.40 40.45 1.10
C SER A 180 -25.15 41.26 1.49
N THR A 181 -24.05 40.56 1.80
CA THR A 181 -22.76 41.13 2.23
C THR A 181 -21.69 41.16 1.15
N MET A 182 -21.98 40.66 -0.06
CA MET A 182 -21.00 40.57 -1.15
C MET A 182 -20.84 41.90 -1.90
N PHE A 183 -19.61 42.27 -2.24
CA PHE A 183 -19.34 43.35 -3.19
C PHE A 183 -19.68 42.92 -4.63
N GLU A 184 -19.88 43.88 -5.53
CA GLU A 184 -20.29 43.63 -6.92
C GLU A 184 -19.42 42.58 -7.65
N SER A 185 -18.10 42.63 -7.49
CA SER A 185 -17.19 41.64 -8.09
C SER A 185 -17.43 40.23 -7.54
N GLN A 186 -17.65 40.09 -6.23
CA GLN A 186 -17.94 38.81 -5.60
C GLN A 186 -19.32 38.27 -6.01
N LEU A 187 -20.30 39.15 -6.21
CA LEU A 187 -21.62 38.77 -6.69
C LEU A 187 -21.55 38.21 -8.12
N GLN A 188 -20.73 38.82 -8.99
CA GLN A 188 -20.47 38.32 -10.34
C GLN A 188 -19.82 36.94 -10.31
N ASP A 189 -18.81 36.74 -9.46
CA ASP A 189 -18.15 35.44 -9.28
C ASP A 189 -19.14 34.39 -8.75
N HIS A 190 -19.89 34.71 -7.69
CA HIS A 190 -20.91 33.82 -7.14
C HIS A 190 -21.96 33.45 -8.19
N HIS A 191 -22.44 34.41 -8.99
CA HIS A 191 -23.36 34.15 -10.10
C HIS A 191 -22.74 33.21 -11.15
N ALA A 192 -21.46 33.42 -11.51
CA ALA A 192 -20.74 32.56 -12.43
C ALA A 192 -20.60 31.13 -11.88
N PHE A 193 -20.23 30.97 -10.61
CA PHE A 193 -20.15 29.67 -9.94
C PHE A 193 -21.52 28.98 -9.86
N CYS A 194 -22.57 29.69 -9.45
CA CYS A 194 -23.93 29.16 -9.41
C CYS A 194 -24.38 28.64 -10.79
N LYS A 195 -24.01 29.32 -11.88
CA LYS A 195 -24.28 28.87 -13.25
C LYS A 195 -23.52 27.59 -13.61
N ILE A 196 -22.28 27.44 -13.15
CA ILE A 196 -21.48 26.23 -13.33
C ILE A 196 -22.10 25.06 -12.55
N VAL A 197 -22.40 25.27 -11.26
CA VAL A 197 -22.97 24.26 -10.38
C VAL A 197 -24.31 23.75 -10.93
N ARG A 198 -25.23 24.64 -11.34
CA ARG A 198 -26.53 24.25 -11.90
C ARG A 198 -26.46 23.44 -13.19
N ARG A 199 -25.35 23.52 -13.94
CA ARG A 199 -25.14 22.75 -15.18
C ARG A 199 -24.58 21.34 -14.94
N LYS A 200 -24.15 21.01 -13.72
CA LYS A 200 -23.63 19.68 -13.39
C LYS A 200 -24.78 18.68 -13.19
N PRO A 201 -24.91 17.64 -14.04
CA PRO A 201 -26.02 16.68 -13.97
C PRO A 201 -26.02 15.86 -12.68
N SER A 202 -24.84 15.57 -12.13
CA SER A 202 -24.63 14.69 -10.97
C SER A 202 -25.11 15.25 -9.63
N ILE A 203 -25.61 16.49 -9.59
CA ILE A 203 -26.04 17.13 -8.33
C ILE A 203 -27.51 16.82 -8.04
N TRP A 204 -28.32 16.67 -9.09
CA TRP A 204 -29.79 16.66 -8.99
C TRP A 204 -30.44 15.28 -9.19
N TYR A 205 -29.66 14.27 -9.59
CA TYR A 205 -30.08 12.87 -9.78
C TYR A 205 -29.06 11.94 -9.13
#